data_AF-A0A2E9WI50-F1
#
_entry.id   AF-A0A2E9WI50-F1
#
_cell.length_a   1.000
_cell.length_b   1.000
_cell.length_c   1.000
_cell.angle_alpha   90.00
_cell.angle_beta   90.00
_cell.angle_gamma   90.00
#
_symmetry.space_group_name_H-M   'P 1'
#
loop_
_entity.id
_entity.type
_entity.pdbx_description
1 polymer ?
#
loop_
_entity_poly.entity_id
_entity_poly.type
_entity_poly.pdbx_seq_one_letter_code
_entity_poly.pdbx_strand_id
1 'polypeptide(L)' 'MNRNIYLNNNKNTAWFDEELSNEKYGVFRGTGVLIKTDEGWKISQYNLLLPIPNELLIDYSKEIKLFLKKEE' A
#
# COMPACT_ATOMS: atom_id res chain seq x y z
N MET A 1 -11.72 3.77 9.11
CA MET A 1 -10.78 2.73 8.68
C MET A 1 -11.55 1.74 7.83
N ASN A 2 -11.16 1.60 6.56
CA ASN A 2 -11.77 0.66 5.62
C ASN A 2 -10.75 -0.43 5.31
N ARG A 3 -11.16 -1.71 5.31
CA ARG A 3 -10.28 -2.84 5.01
C ARG A 3 -11.05 -3.90 4.26
N ASN A 4 -10.55 -4.28 3.10
CA ASN A 4 -11.07 -5.36 2.29
C ASN A 4 -10.08 -6.53 2.33
N ILE A 5 -10.60 -7.76 2.37
CA ILE A 5 -9.80 -8.98 2.38
C ILE A 5 -10.37 -9.95 1.36
N TYR A 6 -9.52 -10.44 0.48
CA TYR A 6 -9.85 -11.42 -0.54
C TYR A 6 -9.08 -12.70 -0.26
N LEU A 7 -9.77 -13.82 -0.18
CA LEU A 7 -9.16 -15.13 0.01
C LEU A 7 -9.13 -15.90 -1.30
N ASN A 8 -8.08 -16.69 -1.51
CA ASN A 8 -8.10 -17.67 -2.59
C ASN A 8 -9.01 -18.87 -2.24
N ASN A 9 -9.32 -19.69 -3.24
CA ASN A 9 -10.20 -20.86 -3.08
C ASN A 9 -9.73 -21.84 -1.99
N ASN A 10 -8.41 -22.00 -1.86
CA ASN A 10 -7.79 -22.90 -0.89
C ASN A 10 -7.67 -22.27 0.52
N LYS A 11 -8.08 -21.00 0.69
CA LYS A 11 -8.04 -20.24 1.95
C LYS A 11 -6.67 -20.25 2.64
N ASN A 12 -5.59 -20.33 1.86
CA ASN A 12 -4.20 -20.29 2.34
C ASN A 12 -3.45 -19.01 1.91
N THR A 13 -4.06 -18.19 1.06
CA THR A 13 -3.55 -16.88 0.67
C THR A 13 -4.65 -15.84 0.83
N ALA A 14 -4.32 -14.70 1.44
CA ALA A 14 -5.22 -13.57 1.62
C ALA A 14 -4.57 -12.30 1.05
N TRP A 15 -5.26 -11.61 0.14
CA TRP A 15 -4.90 -10.25 -0.26
C TRP A 15 -5.71 -9.28 0.57
N PHE A 16 -5.10 -8.17 0.98
CA PHE A 16 -5.84 -7.10 1.64
C PHE A 16 -5.52 -5.75 1.02
N ASP A 17 -6.51 -4.87 1.05
CA ASP A 17 -6.35 -3.44 0.85
C ASP A 17 -7.00 -2.70 2.03
N GLU A 18 -6.34 -1.65 2.51
CA GLU A 18 -6.80 -0.87 3.64
C GLU A 18 -6.51 0.62 3.50
N GLU A 19 -7.34 1.42 4.17
CA GLU A 19 -7.17 2.86 4.31
C GLU A 19 -6.84 3.23 5.76
N LEU A 20 -5.71 3.88 5.94
CA LEU A 20 -5.18 4.32 7.22
C LEU A 20 -5.10 5.84 7.25
N SER A 21 -5.89 6.48 8.12
CA SER A 21 -5.85 7.93 8.30
C SER A 21 -4.76 8.33 9.29
N ASN A 22 -3.94 9.30 8.91
CA ASN A 22 -2.95 9.95 9.77
C ASN A 22 -3.23 11.45 9.81
N GLU A 23 -3.22 12.05 11.00
CA GLU A 23 -3.51 13.48 11.17
C GLU A 23 -2.52 14.41 10.46
N LYS A 24 -1.26 13.99 10.35
CA LYS A 24 -0.18 14.81 9.79
C LYS A 24 -0.03 14.62 8.27
N TYR A 25 -0.22 13.39 7.79
CA TYR A 25 0.13 13.02 6.41
C TYR A 25 -1.08 12.65 5.54
N GLY A 26 -2.29 12.62 6.11
CA GLY A 26 -3.52 12.28 5.39
C GLY A 26 -3.80 10.78 5.34
N VAL A 27 -4.50 10.35 4.30
CA VAL A 27 -4.97 8.96 4.15
C VAL A 27 -3.97 8.14 3.36
N PHE A 28 -3.40 7.11 3.96
CA PHE A 28 -2.58 6.12 3.28
C PHE A 28 -3.40 4.95 2.78
N ARG A 29 -2.90 4.31 1.72
CA ARG A 29 -3.41 3.03 1.23
C ARG A 29 -2.38 1.93 1.48
N GLY A 30 -2.75 0.99 2.34
CA GLY A 30 -1.99 -0.22 2.61
C GLY A 30 -2.50 -1.35 1.71
N THR A 31 -1.62 -2.08 1.05
CA THR A 31 -1.96 -3.31 0.32
C THR A 31 -0.96 -4.40 0.67
N GLY A 32 -1.41 -5.64 0.78
CA GLY A 32 -0.50 -6.72 1.09
C GLY A 32 -1.06 -8.10 0.86
N VAL A 33 -0.19 -9.08 1.08
CA VAL A 33 -0.47 -10.51 0.93
C VAL A 33 -0.11 -11.21 2.23
N LEU A 34 -1.04 -12.01 2.75
CA LEU A 34 -0.78 -12.95 3.81
C LEU A 34 -0.76 -14.37 3.27
N ILE A 35 0.13 -15.19 3.81
CA ILE A 35 0.20 -16.63 3.56
C ILE A 35 -0.06 -17.34 4.88
N LYS A 36 -0.91 -18.37 4.84
CA LYS A 36 -1.19 -19.23 5.98
C LYS A 36 -0.09 -20.29 6.10
N THR A 37 0.59 -20.32 7.22
CA THR A 37 1.57 -21.34 7.59
C THR A 37 1.06 -22.15 8.78
N ASP A 38 1.79 -23.19 9.18
CA ASP A 38 1.47 -24.00 10.37
C ASP A 38 1.52 -23.17 11.66
N GLU A 39 2.29 -22.07 11.67
CA GLU A 39 2.37 -21.11 12.78
C GLU A 39 1.31 -19.99 12.70
N GLY A 40 0.43 -20.03 11.70
CA GLY A 40 -0.60 -19.02 11.48
C GLY A 40 -0.33 -18.11 10.27
N TRP A 41 -1.00 -16.97 10.21
CA TRP A 41 -0.86 -16.04 9.08
C TRP A 41 0.42 -15.21 9.19
N LYS A 42 1.20 -15.16 8.12
CA LYS A 42 2.40 -14.31 8.00
C LYS A 42 2.24 -13.36 6.81
N ILE A 43 2.79 -12.16 6.93
CA ILE A 43 2.82 -11.17 5.84
C ILE A 43 3.93 -11.60 4.86
N SER A 44 3.55 -11.87 3.62
CA SER A 44 4.50 -12.15 2.54
C SER A 44 4.96 -10.88 1.83
N GLN A 45 4.09 -9.87 1.76
CA GLN A 45 4.37 -8.58 1.16
C GLN A 45 3.46 -7.52 1.79
N TYR A 46 4.00 -6.32 2.00
CA TYR A 46 3.23 -5.16 2.43
C TYR A 46 3.75 -3.88 1.77
N ASN A 47 2.87 -3.16 1.11
CA ASN A 47 3.13 -1.86 0.50
C ASN A 47 2.22 -0.83 1.17
N LEU A 48 2.82 0.23 1.71
CA LEU A 48 2.11 1.37 2.26
C LEU A 48 2.45 2.60 1.43
N LEU A 49 1.43 3.23 0.86
CA LEU A 49 1.59 4.32 -0.10
C LEU A 49 0.68 5.49 0.27
N LEU A 50 1.16 6.71 0.07
CA LEU A 50 0.33 7.91 0.12
C LEU A 50 -0.24 8.16 -1.29
N PRO A 51 -1.55 7.98 -1.52
CA PRO A 51 -2.17 8.25 -2.82
C PRO A 51 -2.11 9.73 -3.15
N ILE A 52 -1.71 10.04 -4.38
CA ILE A 52 -1.68 11.41 -4.91
C ILE A 52 -2.98 11.65 -5.70
N PRO A 53 -3.78 12.68 -5.40
CA PRO A 53 -4.92 13.07 -6.22
C PRO A 53 -4.51 13.34 -7.66
N ASN A 54 -5.35 12.93 -8.62
CA ASN A 54 -5.04 13.04 -10.05
C ASN A 54 -4.68 14.48 -10.48
N GLU A 55 -5.32 15.49 -9.90
CA GLU A 55 -5.05 16.91 -10.17
C GLU A 55 -3.62 17.33 -9.78
N LEU A 56 -3.04 16.68 -8.76
CA LEU A 56 -1.70 16.99 -8.25
C LEU A 56 -0.61 16.10 -8.86
N LEU A 57 -0.99 15.06 -9.62
CA LEU A 57 -0.10 14.02 -10.10
C LEU A 57 1.05 14.56 -10.96
N ILE A 58 0.75 15.50 -11.87
CA ILE A 58 1.73 16.04 -12.82
C ILE A 58 2.83 16.82 -12.12
N ASP A 59 2.49 17.64 -11.13
CA ASP A 59 3.45 18.50 -10.45
C ASP A 59 4.35 17.70 -9.51
N TYR A 60 3.77 16.82 -8.70
CA TYR A 60 4.57 15.90 -7.88
C TYR A 60 5.44 14.96 -8.72
N SER A 61 4.94 14.47 -9.87
CA SER A 61 5.76 13.64 -10.76
C SER A 61 7.02 14.38 -11.25
N LYS A 62 6.93 15.68 -11.54
CA LYS A 62 8.09 16.49 -11.91
C LYS A 62 9.07 16.62 -10.75
N GLU A 63 8.57 16.94 -9.56
CA GLU A 63 9.41 17.08 -8.35
C GLU A 63 10.14 15.78 -8.01
N ILE A 64 9.44 14.64 -8.04
CA ILE A 64 10.02 13.31 -7.80
C ILE A 64 11.13 13.01 -8.81
N LYS A 65 10.90 13.28 -10.10
CA LYS A 65 11.94 13.09 -11.14
C LYS A 65 13.17 13.97 -10.90
N LEU A 66 12.98 15.21 -10.45
CA LEU A 66 14.09 16.11 -10.13
C LEU A 66 14.85 15.67 -8.88
N PHE A 67 14.14 15.14 -7.87
CA PHE A 67 14.74 14.58 -6.67
C PHE A 67 15.64 13.39 -6.99
N LEU A 68 15.10 12.39 -7.72
CA LEU A 68 15.84 11.15 -8.03
C LEU A 68 17.08 11.41 -8.90
N LYS A 69 17.05 12.39 -9.80
CA LYS A 69 18.21 12.77 -10.63
C LYS A 69 19.33 13.48 -9.87
N LYS A 70 19.05 14.02 -8.68
CA LYS A 70 20.09 14.64 -7.84
C LYS A 70 20.89 13.60 -7.05
N GLU A 71 20.40 12.37 -6.97
CA GLU A 71 21.04 11.27 -6.26
C GLU A 71 21.91 10.40 -7.18
N GLU A 72 21.92 10.67 -8.50
CA GLU A 72 22.83 10.11 -9.51
C GLU A 72 24.06 11.00 -9.73
#